data_AF-A0A9X4M2L3-F1
#
_entry.id   AF-A0A9X4M2L3-F1
#
_cell.length_a   1.000
_cell.length_b   1.000
_cell.length_c   1.000
_cell.angle_alpha   90.00
_cell.angle_beta   90.00
_cell.angle_gamma   90.00
#
_symmetry.space_group_name_H-M   'P 1'
#
loop_
_entity.id
_entity.type
_entity.pdbx_description
1 polymer ?
#
loop_
_entity_poly.entity_id
_entity_poly.type
_entity_poly.pdbx_seq_one_letter_code
_entity_poly.pdbx_strand_id
1 'polypeptide(L)'
;MTTTSYRDAATPDVVLVPGGIGTRALAADDHFLGWLRDWAAKAEIVASVCTASGVLAAAGLLDGYRATSNKIAFEWVSGQGDDVEWVYGVQWVHDGDRWTSSGVAADIDMTGAFLAELFGPAEALRAAHEIEYEQRQTMCAASRERLLLRSTRQEVSAAPSDSVRSIASPVTCSRPDGSGSGKFQGRGGSRGWSSRGNGSAGCRGA
;
A
#
# COMPACT_ATOMS: atom_id res chain seq x y z
N MET A 1 -16.65 20.59 -1.58
CA MET A 1 -16.65 21.79 -2.43
C MET A 1 -15.31 21.82 -3.14
N THR A 2 -15.28 21.93 -4.46
CA THR A 2 -14.03 22.03 -5.25
C THR A 2 -13.65 23.50 -5.39
N THR A 3 -12.35 23.80 -5.33
CA THR A 3 -11.84 25.18 -5.43
C THR A 3 -11.52 25.58 -6.87
N THR A 4 -11.15 24.62 -7.72
CA THR A 4 -10.72 24.86 -9.10
C THR A 4 -11.14 23.68 -9.98
N SER A 5 -11.41 23.96 -11.25
CA SER A 5 -11.59 22.93 -12.28
C SER A 5 -10.25 22.27 -12.59
N TYR A 6 -10.24 20.97 -12.89
CA TYR A 6 -9.01 20.27 -13.25
C TYR A 6 -8.34 20.87 -14.51
N ARG A 7 -9.13 21.50 -15.40
CA ARG A 7 -8.62 22.19 -16.61
C ARG A 7 -7.79 23.43 -16.28
N ASP A 8 -8.04 24.05 -15.13
CA ASP A 8 -7.41 25.29 -14.69
C ASP A 8 -6.43 25.05 -13.53
N ALA A 9 -6.19 23.78 -13.18
CA ALA A 9 -5.32 23.42 -12.07
C ALA A 9 -3.87 23.81 -12.39
N ALA A 10 -3.24 24.52 -11.46
CA ALA A 10 -1.82 24.83 -11.53
C ALA A 10 -0.96 23.55 -11.51
N THR A 11 0.30 23.66 -11.92
CA THR A 11 1.24 22.55 -11.81
C THR A 11 1.46 22.20 -10.32
N PRO A 12 1.29 20.93 -9.91
CA PRO A 12 1.39 20.54 -8.51
C PRO A 12 2.83 20.13 -8.16
N ASP A 13 3.26 20.40 -6.94
CA ASP A 13 4.47 19.77 -6.37
C ASP A 13 4.14 18.33 -5.90
N VAL A 14 2.95 18.16 -5.33
CA VAL A 14 2.43 16.89 -4.83
C VAL A 14 1.04 16.62 -5.39
N VAL A 15 0.85 15.43 -5.96
CA VAL A 15 -0.46 14.93 -6.39
C VAL A 15 -0.94 13.88 -5.40
N LEU A 16 -2.16 14.04 -4.88
CA LEU A 16 -2.83 13.02 -4.06
C LEU A 16 -4.18 12.70 -4.67
N VAL A 17 -4.36 11.45 -5.14
CA VAL A 17 -5.64 11.00 -5.71
C VAL A 17 -6.37 10.13 -4.69
N PRO A 18 -7.57 10.54 -4.22
CA PRO A 18 -8.36 9.73 -3.31
C PRO A 18 -9.15 8.65 -4.05
N GLY A 19 -9.31 7.50 -3.42
CA GLY A 19 -10.16 6.43 -3.94
C GLY A 19 -11.65 6.70 -3.77
N GLY A 20 -12.47 5.73 -4.19
CA GLY A 20 -13.92 5.79 -4.06
C GLY A 20 -14.61 5.06 -5.21
N ILE A 21 -15.95 5.05 -5.20
CA ILE A 21 -16.74 4.34 -6.21
C ILE A 21 -16.53 4.90 -7.64
N GLY A 22 -16.24 6.20 -7.77
CA GLY A 22 -16.02 6.87 -9.05
C GLY A 22 -14.74 6.44 -9.78
N THR A 23 -13.80 5.77 -9.10
CA THR A 23 -12.51 5.36 -9.68
C THR A 23 -12.65 4.46 -10.90
N ARG A 24 -13.68 3.61 -10.96
CA ARG A 24 -13.89 2.70 -12.10
C ARG A 24 -14.25 3.44 -13.38
N ALA A 25 -15.07 4.47 -13.28
CA ALA A 25 -15.42 5.30 -14.42
C ALA A 25 -14.21 6.13 -14.89
N LEU A 26 -13.46 6.70 -13.95
CA LEU A 26 -12.27 7.50 -14.26
C LEU A 26 -11.14 6.66 -14.88
N ALA A 27 -10.96 5.42 -14.44
CA ALA A 27 -9.98 4.49 -15.02
C ALA A 27 -10.33 4.04 -16.46
N ALA A 28 -11.53 4.35 -16.95
CA ALA A 28 -11.96 4.08 -18.32
C ALA A 28 -12.18 5.36 -19.15
N ASP A 29 -11.87 6.53 -18.60
CA ASP A 29 -12.03 7.83 -19.27
C ASP A 29 -10.67 8.30 -19.82
N ASP A 30 -10.41 7.97 -21.08
CA ASP A 30 -9.14 8.29 -21.75
C ASP A 30 -8.80 9.79 -21.75
N HIS A 31 -9.83 10.66 -21.81
CA HIS A 31 -9.60 12.11 -21.76
C HIS A 31 -9.14 12.53 -20.36
N PHE A 32 -9.78 12.01 -19.32
CA PHE A 32 -9.34 12.26 -17.94
C PHE A 32 -7.95 11.68 -17.66
N LEU A 33 -7.68 10.44 -18.09
CA LEU A 33 -6.39 9.79 -17.88
C LEU A 33 -5.26 10.51 -18.60
N GLY A 34 -5.49 10.95 -19.84
CA GLY A 34 -4.52 11.76 -20.59
C GLY A 34 -4.21 13.07 -19.86
N TRP A 35 -5.24 13.79 -19.39
CA TRP A 35 -5.03 14.99 -18.59
C TRP A 35 -4.26 14.70 -17.29
N LEU A 36 -4.66 13.67 -16.54
CA LEU A 36 -4.06 13.32 -15.25
C LEU A 36 -2.58 12.97 -15.43
N ARG A 37 -2.25 12.19 -16.45
CA ARG A 37 -0.86 11.86 -16.80
C ARG A 37 -0.03 13.12 -17.04
N ASP A 38 -0.49 14.01 -17.90
CA ASP A 38 0.26 15.20 -18.29
C ASP A 38 0.40 16.21 -17.14
N TRP A 39 -0.63 16.32 -16.31
CA TRP A 39 -0.65 17.19 -15.13
C TRP A 39 0.24 16.66 -14.00
N ALA A 40 0.15 15.35 -13.71
CA ALA A 40 0.91 14.72 -12.64
C ALA A 40 2.37 14.41 -13.00
N ALA A 41 2.73 14.31 -14.28
CA ALA A 41 4.11 14.09 -14.72
C ALA A 41 5.10 15.18 -14.28
N LYS A 42 4.58 16.33 -13.86
CA LYS A 42 5.37 17.47 -13.35
C LYS A 42 5.51 17.49 -11.84
N ALA A 43 4.79 16.63 -11.13
CA ALA A 43 4.83 16.56 -9.68
C ALA A 43 6.13 15.88 -9.22
N GLU A 44 6.67 16.37 -8.12
CA GLU A 44 7.78 15.70 -7.44
C GLU A 44 7.31 14.42 -6.74
N ILE A 45 6.02 14.36 -6.40
CA ILE A 45 5.41 13.25 -5.68
C ILE A 45 4.04 12.94 -6.26
N VAL A 46 3.80 11.66 -6.51
CA VAL A 46 2.47 11.15 -6.89
C VAL A 46 2.01 10.14 -5.85
N ALA A 47 0.89 10.44 -5.21
CA ALA A 47 0.31 9.68 -4.12
C ALA A 47 -1.13 9.24 -4.42
N SER A 48 -1.55 8.12 -3.85
CA SER A 48 -2.94 7.69 -3.90
C SER A 48 -3.41 6.95 -2.66
N VAL A 49 -4.72 7.01 -2.47
CA VAL A 49 -5.43 6.32 -1.40
C VAL A 49 -6.40 5.31 -1.98
N CYS A 50 -6.40 4.10 -1.43
CA CYS A 50 -7.41 3.09 -1.76
C CYS A 50 -7.42 2.80 -3.27
N THR A 51 -8.60 2.78 -3.88
CA THR A 51 -8.81 2.42 -5.30
C THR A 51 -8.20 3.38 -6.31
N ALA A 52 -7.73 4.56 -5.88
CA ALA A 52 -7.13 5.53 -6.80
C ALA A 52 -5.79 5.09 -7.37
N SER A 53 -5.08 4.15 -6.72
CA SER A 53 -3.89 3.56 -7.33
C SER A 53 -4.22 2.87 -8.66
N GLY A 54 -5.43 2.33 -8.84
CA GLY A 54 -5.89 1.80 -10.14
C GLY A 54 -6.07 2.88 -11.20
N VAL A 55 -6.50 4.09 -10.82
CA VAL A 55 -6.62 5.24 -11.75
C VAL A 55 -5.23 5.75 -12.15
N LEU A 56 -4.32 5.85 -11.19
CA LEU A 56 -2.92 6.21 -11.49
C LEU A 56 -2.25 5.17 -12.38
N ALA A 57 -2.47 3.88 -12.13
CA ALA A 57 -1.98 2.80 -12.97
C ALA A 57 -2.56 2.87 -14.39
N ALA A 58 -3.88 3.08 -14.54
CA ALA A 58 -4.52 3.27 -15.85
C ALA A 58 -3.98 4.50 -16.61
N ALA A 59 -3.52 5.53 -15.90
CA ALA A 59 -2.86 6.70 -16.50
C ALA A 59 -1.38 6.46 -16.85
N GLY A 60 -0.82 5.28 -16.54
CA GLY A 60 0.61 4.94 -16.71
C GLY A 60 1.53 5.58 -15.68
N LEU A 61 1.00 6.18 -14.61
CA LEU A 61 1.79 6.91 -13.61
C LEU A 61 2.46 5.98 -12.57
N LEU A 62 2.08 4.70 -12.53
CA LEU A 62 2.66 3.69 -11.63
C LEU A 62 3.48 2.62 -12.36
N ASP A 63 3.59 2.69 -13.68
CA ASP A 63 4.37 1.71 -14.47
C ASP A 63 5.86 1.80 -14.11
N GLY A 64 6.47 0.65 -13.86
CA GLY A 64 7.85 0.51 -13.37
C GLY A 64 8.01 0.63 -11.85
N TYR A 65 6.93 0.90 -11.10
CA TYR A 65 6.97 1.11 -9.65
C TYR A 65 6.20 0.03 -8.87
N ARG A 66 6.52 -0.07 -7.59
CA ARG A 66 5.74 -0.87 -6.63
C ARG A 66 4.56 -0.06 -6.11
N ALA A 67 3.40 -0.70 -6.02
CA ALA A 67 2.19 -0.06 -5.52
C ALA A 67 1.30 -1.03 -4.74
N THR A 68 0.42 -0.50 -3.90
CA THR A 68 -0.65 -1.26 -3.22
C THR A 68 -2.00 -0.60 -3.45
N SER A 69 -3.07 -1.28 -3.04
CA SER A 69 -4.42 -0.75 -3.05
C SER A 69 -5.28 -1.39 -1.97
N ASN A 70 -6.55 -1.01 -1.92
CA ASN A 70 -7.47 -1.57 -0.94
C ASN A 70 -7.68 -3.06 -1.16
N LYS A 71 -7.66 -3.82 -0.07
CA LYS A 71 -7.71 -5.28 -0.11
C LYS A 71 -8.98 -5.81 -0.81
N ILE A 72 -10.10 -5.09 -0.65
CA ILE A 72 -11.41 -5.47 -1.21
C ILE A 72 -11.43 -5.36 -2.73
N ALA A 73 -10.85 -4.31 -3.32
CA ALA A 73 -10.85 -4.12 -4.77
C ALA A 73 -9.48 -4.39 -5.40
N PHE A 74 -8.59 -5.06 -4.67
CA PHE A 74 -7.21 -5.28 -5.11
C PHE A 74 -7.16 -6.01 -6.45
N GLU A 75 -7.98 -7.04 -6.66
CA GLU A 75 -8.06 -7.78 -7.92
C GLU A 75 -8.37 -6.87 -9.12
N TRP A 76 -9.36 -5.98 -8.98
CA TRP A 76 -9.70 -5.02 -10.03
C TRP A 76 -8.56 -4.00 -10.26
N VAL A 77 -7.98 -3.49 -9.18
CA VAL A 77 -6.89 -2.50 -9.25
C VAL A 77 -5.63 -3.10 -9.87
N SER A 78 -5.29 -4.34 -9.51
CA SER A 78 -4.10 -5.02 -10.02
C SER A 78 -4.18 -5.39 -11.50
N GLY A 79 -5.38 -5.32 -12.08
CA GLY A 79 -5.59 -5.43 -13.52
C GLY A 79 -5.47 -4.11 -14.28
N GLN A 80 -5.08 -3.00 -13.62
CA GLN A 80 -4.81 -1.71 -14.24
C GLN A 80 -3.30 -1.48 -14.41
N GLY A 81 -2.93 -0.70 -15.42
CA GLY A 81 -1.53 -0.43 -15.77
C GLY A 81 -0.87 -1.61 -16.48
N ASP A 82 0.28 -1.36 -17.09
CA ASP A 82 0.98 -2.35 -17.92
C ASP A 82 2.19 -2.97 -17.19
N ASP A 83 2.83 -2.23 -16.28
CA ASP A 83 4.08 -2.66 -15.61
C ASP A 83 4.14 -2.26 -14.13
N VAL A 84 3.04 -2.45 -13.39
CA VAL A 84 3.00 -2.15 -11.95
C VAL A 84 3.32 -3.39 -11.12
N GLU A 85 4.30 -3.29 -10.20
CA GLU A 85 4.59 -4.37 -9.23
C GLU A 85 3.64 -4.26 -8.02
N TRP A 86 2.46 -4.88 -8.15
CA TRP A 86 1.42 -4.85 -7.11
C TRP A 86 1.79 -5.66 -5.86
N VAL A 87 1.87 -4.98 -4.71
CA VAL A 87 2.19 -5.57 -3.41
C VAL A 87 0.92 -5.76 -2.59
N TYR A 88 0.46 -7.00 -2.46
CA TYR A 88 -0.73 -7.32 -1.68
C TYR A 88 -0.45 -7.37 -0.16
N GLY A 89 -1.45 -7.06 0.64
CA GLY A 89 -1.44 -7.31 2.10
C GLY A 89 -0.71 -6.26 2.95
N VAL A 90 -0.11 -5.24 2.35
CA VAL A 90 0.56 -4.13 3.07
C VAL A 90 -0.40 -2.96 3.34
N GLN A 91 0.00 -2.06 4.23
CA GLN A 91 -0.79 -0.86 4.53
C GLN A 91 -0.51 0.25 3.53
N TRP A 92 0.75 0.45 3.17
CA TRP A 92 1.17 1.37 2.14
C TRP A 92 2.50 0.93 1.52
N VAL A 93 2.81 1.50 0.36
CA VAL A 93 4.08 1.32 -0.37
C VAL A 93 4.65 2.71 -0.65
N HIS A 94 5.95 2.85 -0.47
CA HIS A 94 6.72 3.99 -0.93
C HIS A 94 7.86 3.51 -1.81
N ASP A 95 7.81 3.86 -3.09
CA ASP A 95 8.81 3.51 -4.10
C ASP A 95 9.17 4.75 -4.95
N GLY A 96 10.37 5.28 -4.73
CA GLY A 96 10.82 6.53 -5.37
C GLY A 96 9.91 7.70 -5.05
N ASP A 97 9.33 8.31 -6.08
CA ASP A 97 8.37 9.41 -6.00
C ASP A 97 6.89 8.94 -5.96
N ARG A 98 6.66 7.65 -5.68
CA ARG A 98 5.32 7.05 -5.61
C ARG A 98 4.95 6.58 -4.21
N TRP A 99 3.79 7.05 -3.73
CA TRP A 99 3.21 6.69 -2.44
C TRP A 99 1.80 6.14 -2.62
N THR A 100 1.55 4.89 -2.23
CA THR A 100 0.22 4.30 -2.37
C THR A 100 -0.23 3.67 -1.07
N SER A 101 -1.42 4.05 -0.59
CA SER A 101 -2.00 3.47 0.63
C SER A 101 -3.19 2.58 0.31
N SER A 102 -3.35 1.52 1.08
CA SER A 102 -4.41 0.54 0.88
C SER A 102 -5.79 1.11 1.25
N GLY A 103 -5.93 1.93 2.27
CA GLY A 103 -7.25 2.43 2.67
C GLY A 103 -7.14 3.54 3.70
N VAL A 104 -8.28 4.13 4.06
CA VAL A 104 -8.33 5.38 4.84
C VAL A 104 -7.47 5.33 6.11
N ALA A 105 -7.60 4.30 6.95
CA ALA A 105 -6.79 4.20 8.16
C ALA A 105 -5.30 4.00 7.88
N ALA A 106 -4.94 3.27 6.81
CA ALA A 106 -3.56 3.08 6.40
C ALA A 106 -2.96 4.37 5.81
N ASP A 107 -3.80 5.23 5.25
CA ASP A 107 -3.40 6.50 4.67
C ASP A 107 -2.99 7.53 5.72
N ILE A 108 -3.66 7.55 6.88
CA ILE A 108 -3.28 8.42 7.99
C ILE A 108 -1.86 8.06 8.46
N ASP A 109 -1.56 6.77 8.58
CA ASP A 109 -0.23 6.30 8.93
C ASP A 109 0.80 6.59 7.82
N MET A 110 0.43 6.43 6.55
CA MET A 110 1.28 6.80 5.41
C MET A 110 1.58 8.30 5.44
N THR A 111 0.59 9.15 5.72
CA THR A 111 0.74 10.60 5.83
C THR A 111 1.71 10.98 6.94
N GLY A 112 1.66 10.29 8.08
CA GLY A 112 2.66 10.50 9.14
C GLY A 112 4.09 10.20 8.66
N ALA A 113 4.29 9.09 7.94
CA ALA A 113 5.59 8.77 7.34
C ALA A 113 6.00 9.78 6.24
N PHE A 114 5.04 10.24 5.45
CA PHE A 114 5.22 11.24 4.41
C PHE A 114 5.69 12.59 4.99
N LEU A 115 5.04 13.07 6.05
CA LEU A 115 5.46 14.28 6.77
C LEU A 115 6.86 14.12 7.36
N ALA A 116 7.19 12.94 7.88
CA ALA A 116 8.51 12.68 8.44
C ALA A 116 9.60 12.71 7.36
N GLU A 117 9.30 12.28 6.14
CA GLU A 117 10.20 12.33 4.99
C GLU A 117 10.43 13.76 4.50
N LEU A 118 9.38 14.58 4.43
CA LEU A 118 9.46 15.96 3.93
C LEU A 118 10.00 16.96 4.96
N PHE A 119 9.57 16.85 6.21
CA PHE A 119 9.80 17.89 7.24
C PHE A 119 10.56 17.37 8.46
N GLY A 120 10.89 16.07 8.48
CA GLY A 120 11.58 15.42 9.58
C GLY A 120 10.63 14.88 10.67
N PRO A 121 11.13 13.96 11.51
CA PRO A 121 10.32 13.21 12.46
C PRO A 121 9.66 14.06 13.54
N ALA A 122 10.29 15.19 13.93
CA ALA A 122 9.73 16.08 14.95
C ALA A 122 8.44 16.74 14.48
N GLU A 123 8.39 17.15 13.21
CA GLU A 123 7.23 17.81 12.63
C GLU A 123 6.07 16.83 12.41
N ALA A 124 6.38 15.61 11.95
CA ALA A 124 5.39 14.54 11.87
C ALA A 124 4.77 14.21 13.22
N LEU A 125 5.60 14.13 14.27
CA LEU A 125 5.13 13.89 15.64
C LEU A 125 4.27 15.06 16.16
N ARG A 126 4.69 16.30 15.91
CA ARG A 126 3.92 17.50 16.25
C ARG A 126 2.54 17.45 15.60
N ALA A 127 2.47 17.21 14.30
CA ALA A 127 1.21 17.11 13.56
C ALA A 127 0.31 15.98 14.10
N ALA A 128 0.87 14.80 14.38
CA ALA A 128 0.12 13.70 14.97
C ALA A 128 -0.43 14.05 16.37
N HIS A 129 0.38 14.71 17.21
CA HIS A 129 -0.05 15.16 18.54
C HIS A 129 -1.18 16.19 18.48
N GLU A 130 -1.17 17.11 17.52
CA GLU A 130 -2.20 18.15 17.38
C GLU A 130 -3.59 17.60 17.06
N ILE A 131 -3.66 16.45 16.40
CA ILE A 131 -4.91 15.76 16.10
C ILE A 131 -5.18 14.59 17.04
N GLU A 132 -4.42 14.47 18.13
CA GLU A 132 -4.51 13.39 19.12
C GLU A 132 -4.42 11.99 18.49
N TYR A 133 -3.60 11.86 17.44
CA TYR A 133 -3.43 10.63 16.70
C TYR A 133 -2.21 9.85 17.16
N GLU A 134 -2.44 8.61 17.60
CA GLU A 134 -1.38 7.65 17.86
C GLU A 134 -1.09 6.83 16.59
N GLN A 135 0.07 7.08 15.99
CA GLN A 135 0.48 6.41 14.76
C GLN A 135 0.71 4.92 15.02
N ARG A 136 0.14 4.07 14.17
CA ARG A 136 0.25 2.62 14.29
C ARG A 136 1.59 2.16 13.75
N GLN A 137 2.15 1.10 14.33
CA GLN A 137 3.26 0.38 13.70
C GLN A 137 2.75 -0.33 12.46
N THR A 138 2.87 0.32 11.30
CA THR A 138 2.28 -0.16 10.05
C THR A 138 3.29 -0.92 9.20
N MET A 139 2.79 -1.95 8.52
CA MET A 139 3.56 -2.67 7.51
C MET A 139 3.63 -1.83 6.24
N CYS A 140 4.80 -1.24 6.00
CA CYS A 140 5.15 -0.67 4.72
C CYS A 140 6.04 -1.62 3.93
N ALA A 141 5.82 -1.65 2.61
CA ALA A 141 6.80 -2.22 1.70
C ALA A 141 7.70 -1.09 1.20
N ALA A 142 8.91 -1.00 1.75
CA ALA A 142 9.90 0.01 1.38
C ALA A 142 10.45 -0.24 -0.04
N SER A 143 10.88 0.83 -0.73
CA SER A 143 11.45 0.82 -2.09
C SER A 143 12.56 -0.21 -2.29
N ARG A 144 12.75 -0.65 -3.55
CA ARG A 144 13.82 -1.59 -3.93
C ARG A 144 15.20 -1.09 -3.52
N GLU A 145 15.46 0.20 -3.69
CA GLU A 145 16.73 0.84 -3.33
C GLU A 145 16.97 0.80 -1.80
N ARG A 146 15.94 1.07 -1.00
CA ARG A 146 16.03 0.97 0.48
C ARG A 146 16.20 -0.47 0.96
N LEU A 147 15.64 -1.45 0.24
CA LEU A 147 15.88 -2.88 0.50
C LEU A 147 17.32 -3.29 0.20
N LEU A 148 17.89 -2.82 -0.91
CA LEU A 148 19.29 -3.09 -1.30
C LEU A 148 20.31 -2.39 -0.37
N LEU A 149 20.04 -1.16 0.05
CA LEU A 149 20.85 -0.45 1.06
C LEU A 149 20.79 -1.14 2.44
N ARG A 150 19.69 -1.82 2.76
CA ARG A 150 19.58 -2.61 3.99
C ARG A 150 20.30 -3.94 3.89
N SER A 151 20.22 -4.66 2.77
CA SER A 151 20.96 -5.91 2.60
C SER A 151 22.46 -5.69 2.63
N THR A 152 22.95 -4.60 2.01
CA THR A 152 24.37 -4.23 2.07
C THR A 152 24.82 -3.79 3.46
N ARG A 153 23.99 -3.06 4.23
CA ARG A 153 24.29 -2.75 5.65
C ARG A 153 24.28 -3.98 6.55
N GLN A 154 23.45 -4.99 6.26
CA GLN A 154 23.36 -6.20 7.08
C GLN A 154 24.58 -7.12 6.89
N GLU A 155 25.26 -7.04 5.74
CA GLU A 155 26.51 -7.77 5.49
C GLU A 155 27.74 -7.12 6.17
N VAL A 156 27.71 -5.82 6.46
CA VAL A 156 28.84 -5.08 7.06
C VAL A 156 28.85 -5.15 8.60
N SER A 157 27.79 -5.61 9.26
CA SER A 157 27.68 -5.58 10.73
C SER A 157 28.27 -6.79 11.48
N ALA A 158 29.15 -7.58 10.86
CA ALA A 158 29.81 -8.72 11.51
C ALA A 158 31.15 -8.35 12.21
N ALA A 159 31.22 -7.21 12.90
CA ALA A 159 32.35 -6.84 13.76
C ALA A 159 31.86 -6.56 15.20
N PRO A 160 32.63 -6.89 16.26
CA PRO A 160 32.09 -6.99 17.60
C PRO A 160 31.87 -5.64 18.28
N SER A 161 30.92 -5.68 19.20
CA SER A 161 30.19 -4.61 19.89
C SER A 161 31.02 -3.68 20.75
N ASP A 162 30.65 -2.40 20.77
CA ASP A 162 30.72 -1.58 21.98
C ASP A 162 29.43 -0.78 22.18
N SER A 163 29.01 -0.74 23.45
CA SER A 163 27.71 -0.35 23.95
C SER A 163 27.44 1.16 23.88
N VAL A 164 26.39 1.56 23.15
CA VAL A 164 25.68 2.82 23.38
C VAL A 164 24.17 2.56 23.25
N ARG A 165 23.43 2.76 24.35
CA ARG A 165 21.96 2.87 24.32
C ARG A 165 21.61 4.16 23.59
N SER A 166 20.99 4.05 22.41
CA SER A 166 20.37 5.17 21.70
C SER A 166 18.87 4.96 21.60
N ILE A 167 18.12 5.92 22.11
CA ILE A 167 16.67 6.00 22.06
C ILE A 167 16.34 6.85 20.83
N ALA A 168 16.32 6.20 19.66
CA ALA A 168 15.72 6.70 18.42
C ALA A 168 15.83 5.57 17.39
N SER A 169 14.88 4.63 17.42
CA SER A 169 14.79 3.66 16.33
C SER A 169 14.13 4.35 15.13
N PRO A 170 14.79 4.42 13.95
CA PRO A 170 14.10 4.82 12.73
C PRO A 170 12.94 3.86 12.48
N VAL A 171 11.84 4.36 11.92
CA VAL A 171 10.70 3.52 11.52
C VAL A 171 11.20 2.52 10.48
N THR A 172 11.49 1.30 10.91
CA THR A 172 11.92 0.22 10.04
C THR A 172 10.74 -0.68 9.76
N CYS A 173 10.40 -0.85 8.47
CA CYS A 173 9.54 -1.94 8.05
C CYS A 173 10.19 -3.27 8.41
N SER A 174 9.57 -4.03 9.30
CA SER A 174 9.97 -5.38 9.67
C SER A 174 9.38 -6.39 8.68
N ARG A 175 10.16 -7.41 8.30
CA ARG A 175 9.64 -8.59 7.59
C ARG A 175 8.83 -9.46 8.56
N PRO A 176 7.83 -10.23 8.11
CA PRO A 176 7.28 -11.30 8.91
C PRO A 176 8.26 -12.47 8.97
N ASP A 177 8.52 -12.95 10.18
CA ASP A 177 9.37 -14.11 10.45
C ASP A 177 8.67 -15.37 9.96
N GLY A 178 9.06 -15.85 8.79
CA GLY A 178 8.69 -17.17 8.30
C GLY A 178 9.47 -18.26 9.00
N SER A 179 9.11 -18.61 10.23
CA SER A 179 9.57 -19.86 10.86
C SER A 179 8.59 -20.36 11.91
N GLY A 180 7.53 -21.02 11.44
CA GLY A 180 6.64 -21.83 12.27
C GLY A 180 6.48 -23.21 11.65
N SER A 181 7.49 -24.06 11.76
CA SER A 181 7.39 -25.49 11.46
C SER A 181 6.52 -26.19 12.51
N GLY A 182 5.19 -26.07 12.38
CA GLY A 182 4.23 -26.85 13.15
C GLY A 182 4.02 -28.21 12.49
N LYS A 183 4.67 -29.25 13.01
CA LYS A 183 4.45 -30.65 12.63
C LYS A 183 2.98 -31.03 12.84
N PHE A 184 2.24 -31.32 11.77
CA PHE A 184 0.94 -31.98 11.86
C PHE A 184 1.17 -33.47 12.16
N GLN A 185 1.20 -33.83 13.45
CA GLN A 185 1.12 -35.22 13.89
C GLN A 185 -0.34 -35.58 14.10
N GLY A 186 -0.85 -36.49 13.26
CA GLY A 186 -2.12 -37.15 13.49
C GLY A 186 -2.03 -38.10 14.68
N ARG A 187 -2.99 -37.98 15.61
CA ARG A 187 -3.49 -39.10 16.41
C ARG A 187 -4.98 -38.94 16.59
N GLY A 188 -5.69 -40.01 16.22
CA GLY A 188 -7.14 -40.11 16.30
C GLY A 188 -7.68 -40.05 17.72
N GLY A 189 -8.93 -39.62 17.82
CA GLY A 189 -9.72 -39.58 19.04
C GLY A 189 -11.16 -39.29 18.69
N SER A 190 -11.93 -40.36 18.50
CA SER A 190 -13.37 -40.41 18.23
C SER A 190 -14.21 -39.55 19.18
N ARG A 191 -15.18 -38.81 18.62
CA ARG A 191 -16.53 -38.65 19.18
C ARG A 191 -17.43 -38.11 18.07
N GLY A 192 -18.34 -38.95 17.60
CA GLY A 192 -19.23 -38.65 16.49
C GLY A 192 -20.45 -37.82 16.86
N TRP A 193 -21.10 -37.28 15.84
CA TRP A 193 -22.54 -37.27 15.78
C TRP A 193 -23.02 -37.28 14.32
N SER A 194 -24.17 -37.90 14.14
CA SER A 194 -24.62 -38.62 12.96
C SER A 194 -25.37 -37.79 11.92
N SER A 195 -25.30 -38.31 10.69
CA SER A 195 -26.07 -38.03 9.47
C SER A 195 -27.58 -37.81 9.61
N ARG A 196 -28.09 -36.80 8.91
CA ARG A 196 -29.22 -36.85 7.94
C ARG A 196 -28.90 -35.78 6.89
N GLY A 197 -28.85 -36.00 5.57
CA GLY A 197 -29.57 -36.94 4.73
C GLY A 197 -30.70 -36.22 4.02
N ASN A 198 -30.45 -35.60 2.85
CA ASN A 198 -31.20 -35.92 1.63
C ASN A 198 -30.55 -35.25 0.40
N GLY A 199 -30.04 -36.06 -0.50
CA GLY A 199 -29.86 -35.69 -1.91
C GLY A 199 -31.01 -36.31 -2.71
N SER A 200 -31.39 -35.64 -3.80
CA SER A 200 -31.84 -36.37 -4.99
C SER A 200 -31.42 -35.57 -6.22
N ALA A 201 -30.56 -36.21 -7.02
CA ALA A 201 -30.26 -35.81 -8.38
C ALA A 201 -31.34 -36.41 -9.31
N GLY A 202 -31.63 -35.74 -10.42
CA GLY A 202 -32.47 -36.28 -11.48
C GLY A 202 -32.53 -35.38 -12.71
N CYS A 203 -31.57 -35.54 -13.62
CA CYS A 203 -31.67 -35.05 -15.00
C CYS A 203 -32.51 -36.02 -15.85
N ARG A 204 -33.38 -35.50 -16.73
CA ARG A 204 -33.57 -35.88 -18.15
C ARG A 204 -34.83 -35.19 -18.72
N GLY A 205 -34.73 -34.77 -19.98
CA GLY A 205 -35.79 -34.06 -20.69
C GLY A 205 -36.79 -34.95 -21.42
N ALA A 206 -37.91 -34.32 -21.76
CA ALA A 206 -38.60 -34.29 -23.04
C ALA A 206 -39.44 -33.01 -23.04
#